data_AF-A0A6N7CWD8-F1
#
_entry.id   AF-A0A6N7CWD8-F1
#
_cell.length_a   1.000
_cell.length_b   1.000
_cell.length_c   1.000
_cell.angle_alpha   90.00
_cell.angle_beta   90.00
_cell.angle_gamma   90.00
#
_symmetry.space_group_name_H-M   'P 1'
#
loop_
_entity.id
_entity.type
_entity.pdbx_description
1 polymer ?
#
loop_
_entity_poly.entity_id
_entity_poly.type
_entity_poly.pdbx_seq_one_letter_code
_entity_poly.pdbx_strand_id
1 'polypeptide(L)'
;MRFRASTIYVSIIPVLGIGFFIGLLSSVMGVGGGFIMVPALIYLLHVPTNVVVGTSLFQITFVTAFTTVMQATTNQSIDIVLAFLLMLGGVIGAQYGARAGQKLRGEQLRLLLALLVLAVGLRLAFGLFVRPDNLFSISIADM
;
A
#
# COMPACT_ATOMS: atom_id res chain seq x y z
N MET A 1 13.31 -21.25 7.33
CA MET A 1 12.73 -22.13 6.28
C MET A 1 13.41 -21.81 4.95
N ARG A 2 13.76 -22.81 4.13
CA ARG A 2 14.33 -22.55 2.78
C ARG A 2 13.21 -22.06 1.85
N PHE A 3 13.18 -20.77 1.54
CA PHE A 3 12.33 -20.25 0.46
C PHE A 3 13.08 -20.38 -0.86
N ARG A 4 12.70 -21.37 -1.68
CA ARG A 4 13.30 -21.66 -3.00
C ARG A 4 13.24 -20.50 -4.00
N ALA A 5 12.39 -19.49 -3.75
CA ALA A 5 12.20 -18.34 -4.64
C ALA A 5 13.08 -17.11 -4.29
N SER A 6 13.62 -16.99 -3.07
CA SER A 6 14.39 -15.80 -2.65
C SER A 6 15.83 -16.09 -2.21
N THR A 7 16.21 -17.36 -1.97
CA THR A 7 17.57 -17.74 -1.54
C THR A 7 18.02 -17.05 -0.24
N ILE A 8 17.09 -16.54 0.57
CA ILE A 8 17.39 -15.85 1.85
C ILE A 8 17.03 -16.74 3.03
N TYR A 9 17.93 -16.79 4.01
CA TYR A 9 17.72 -17.40 5.32
C TYR A 9 17.04 -16.39 6.25
N VAL A 10 15.71 -16.27 6.19
CA VAL A 10 14.95 -15.47 7.17
C VAL A 10 14.19 -16.40 8.11
N SER A 11 14.32 -16.14 9.40
CA SER A 11 13.51 -16.79 10.44
C SER A 11 12.06 -16.33 10.33
N ILE A 12 11.09 -17.21 10.58
CA ILE A 12 9.66 -16.88 10.36
C ILE A 12 9.13 -15.81 11.34
N ILE A 13 9.80 -15.70 12.49
CA ILE A 13 9.45 -14.81 13.61
C ILE A 13 9.50 -13.32 13.20
N PRO A 14 10.60 -12.78 12.65
CA PRO A 14 10.64 -11.38 12.21
C PRO A 14 9.66 -11.08 11.07
N VAL A 15 9.42 -12.04 10.16
CA VAL A 15 8.46 -11.84 9.06
C VAL A 15 7.04 -11.70 9.58
N LEU A 16 6.66 -12.53 10.55
CA LEU A 16 5.35 -12.45 11.22
C LEU A 16 5.20 -11.13 12.00
N GLY A 17 6.22 -10.70 12.73
CA GLY A 17 6.18 -9.45 13.49
C GLY A 17 6.01 -8.22 12.58
N ILE A 18 6.79 -8.15 11.50
CA ILE A 18 6.71 -7.07 10.51
C ILE A 18 5.36 -7.11 9.78
N GLY A 19 4.92 -8.30 9.35
CA GLY A 19 3.63 -8.47 8.68
C GLY A 19 2.44 -8.05 9.56
N PHE A 20 2.48 -8.38 10.84
CA PHE A 20 1.46 -7.98 11.81
C PHE A 20 1.43 -6.46 12.01
N PHE A 21 2.57 -5.83 12.26
CA PHE A 21 2.66 -4.38 12.44
C PHE A 21 2.20 -3.63 11.19
N ILE A 22 2.66 -4.05 10.01
CA ILE A 22 2.29 -3.41 8.74
C ILE A 22 0.80 -3.60 8.45
N GLY A 23 0.24 -4.78 8.73
CA GLY A 23 -1.19 -5.04 8.59
C GLY A 23 -2.04 -4.12 9.49
N LEU A 24 -1.61 -3.93 10.73
CA LEU A 24 -2.27 -3.05 11.70
C LEU A 24 -2.23 -1.58 11.26
N LEU A 25 -1.04 -1.09 10.91
CA LEU A 25 -0.86 0.28 10.39
C LEU A 25 -1.65 0.51 9.09
N SER A 26 -1.62 -0.48 8.19
CA SER A 26 -2.37 -0.43 6.94
C SER A 26 -3.89 -0.38 7.16
N SER A 27 -4.40 -1.10 8.16
CA SER A 27 -5.82 -1.12 8.49
C SER A 27 -6.28 0.26 8.99
N VAL A 28 -5.50 0.88 9.88
CA VAL A 28 -5.80 2.21 10.42
C VAL A 28 -5.69 3.29 9.33
N MET A 29 -4.69 3.21 8.46
CA MET A 29 -4.49 4.21 7.40
C MET A 29 -5.45 4.02 6.21
N GLY A 30 -5.99 2.81 5.99
CA GLY A 30 -6.87 2.51 4.85
C GLY A 30 -6.18 2.46 3.48
N VAL A 31 -4.85 2.62 3.40
CA VAL A 31 -4.07 2.73 2.14
C VAL A 31 -3.58 1.37 1.62
N GLY A 32 -3.89 0.27 2.29
CA GLY A 32 -3.50 -1.08 1.83
C GLY A 32 -2.04 -1.46 2.05
N GLY A 33 -1.22 -0.63 2.71
CA GLY A 33 0.03 -1.06 3.36
C GLY A 33 1.22 -1.33 2.44
N GLY A 34 1.01 -1.36 1.12
CA GLY A 34 2.06 -1.65 0.14
C GLY A 34 3.25 -0.68 0.19
N PHE A 35 3.00 0.60 0.49
CA PHE A 35 4.05 1.61 0.59
C PHE A 35 5.03 1.37 1.75
N ILE A 36 4.61 0.64 2.80
CA ILE A 36 5.47 0.24 3.93
C ILE A 36 6.04 -1.16 3.69
N MET A 37 5.20 -2.09 3.20
CA MET A 37 5.56 -3.49 2.99
C MET A 37 6.70 -3.66 1.98
N VAL A 38 6.62 -2.99 0.84
CA VAL A 38 7.61 -3.13 -0.23
C VAL A 38 9.01 -2.70 0.24
N PRO A 39 9.23 -1.51 0.81
CA PRO A 39 10.53 -1.15 1.35
C PRO A 39 10.95 -2.02 2.54
N ALA A 40 10.05 -2.44 3.43
CA ALA A 40 10.41 -3.34 4.53
C ALA A 40 10.95 -4.69 4.02
N LEU A 41 10.34 -5.28 2.99
CA LEU A 41 10.81 -6.54 2.41
C LEU A 41 12.15 -6.39 1.66
N ILE A 42 12.37 -5.27 0.97
CA ILE A 42 13.60 -5.01 0.21
C ILE A 42 14.76 -4.64 1.14
N TYR A 43 14.56 -3.73 2.10
CA TYR A 43 15.65 -3.18 2.91
C TYR A 43 15.89 -3.98 4.20
N LEU A 44 14.84 -4.52 4.82
CA LEU A 44 14.98 -5.24 6.09
C LEU A 44 15.27 -6.72 5.86
N LEU A 45 14.54 -7.36 4.93
CA LEU A 45 14.70 -8.78 4.61
C LEU A 45 15.60 -9.05 3.39
N HIS A 46 16.08 -8.02 2.69
CA HIS A 46 16.94 -8.13 1.50
C HIS A 46 16.36 -8.96 0.34
N VAL A 47 15.03 -9.11 0.29
CA VAL A 47 14.36 -9.93 -0.73
C VAL A 47 14.50 -9.30 -2.12
N PRO A 48 14.82 -10.08 -3.17
CA PRO A 48 14.91 -9.56 -4.52
C PRO A 48 13.60 -8.89 -4.96
N THR A 49 13.71 -7.70 -5.56
CA THR A 49 12.58 -6.82 -5.92
C THR A 49 11.50 -7.53 -6.73
N ASN A 50 11.89 -8.41 -7.64
CA ASN A 50 10.96 -9.15 -8.52
C ASN A 50 10.00 -10.05 -7.73
N VAL A 51 10.44 -10.61 -6.60
CA VAL A 51 9.61 -11.48 -5.75
C VAL A 51 8.73 -10.63 -4.83
N VAL A 52 9.27 -9.52 -4.31
CA VAL A 52 8.55 -8.61 -3.40
C VAL A 52 7.30 -8.03 -4.03
N VAL A 53 7.35 -7.66 -5.31
CA VAL A 53 6.19 -7.07 -6.00
C VAL A 53 5.01 -8.03 -6.02
N GLY A 54 5.25 -9.31 -6.36
CA GLY A 54 4.18 -10.32 -6.38
C GLY A 54 3.63 -10.64 -4.99
N THR A 55 4.51 -10.84 -4.00
CA THR A 55 4.08 -11.20 -2.63
C THR A 55 3.34 -10.07 -1.93
N SER A 56 3.79 -8.82 -2.11
CA SER A 56 3.11 -7.65 -1.58
C SER A 56 1.75 -7.43 -2.24
N LEU A 57 1.63 -7.52 -3.56
CA LEU A 57 0.33 -7.39 -4.25
C LEU A 57 -0.71 -8.40 -3.75
N PHE A 58 -0.29 -9.66 -3.57
CA PHE A 58 -1.16 -10.69 -3.01
C PHE A 58 -1.63 -10.28 -1.60
N GLN A 59 -0.71 -9.95 -0.70
CA GLN A 59 -1.03 -9.53 0.66
C GLN A 59 -1.92 -8.27 0.70
N ILE A 60 -1.61 -7.26 -0.09
CA ILE A 60 -2.35 -5.99 -0.17
C ILE A 60 -3.79 -6.27 -0.57
N THR A 61 -4.03 -7.15 -1.54
CA THR A 61 -5.39 -7.49 -2.01
C THR A 61 -6.25 -8.06 -0.88
N PHE A 62 -5.72 -8.99 -0.09
CA PHE A 62 -6.47 -9.56 1.05
C PHE A 62 -6.70 -8.53 2.17
N VAL A 63 -5.68 -7.75 2.52
CA VAL A 63 -5.81 -6.74 3.56
C VAL A 63 -6.81 -5.66 3.15
N THR A 64 -6.72 -5.14 1.92
CA THR A 64 -7.65 -4.12 1.42
C THR A 64 -9.07 -4.64 1.25
N ALA A 65 -9.26 -5.88 0.79
CA ALA A 65 -10.58 -6.48 0.72
C ALA A 65 -11.22 -6.57 2.11
N PHE A 66 -10.48 -7.05 3.11
CA PHE A 66 -10.96 -7.13 4.48
C PHE A 66 -11.25 -5.74 5.07
N THR A 67 -10.35 -4.78 4.93
CA THR A 67 -10.56 -3.41 5.46
C THR A 67 -11.73 -2.73 4.78
N THR A 68 -11.93 -2.96 3.47
CA THR A 68 -13.06 -2.40 2.72
C THR A 68 -14.38 -2.95 3.24
N VAL A 69 -14.48 -4.27 3.46
CA VAL A 69 -15.69 -4.89 4.02
C VAL A 69 -15.96 -4.36 5.44
N MET A 70 -14.94 -4.27 6.28
CA MET A 70 -15.07 -3.74 7.64
C MET A 70 -15.51 -2.27 7.67
N GLN A 71 -14.98 -1.44 6.77
CA GLN A 71 -15.40 -0.04 6.66
C GLN A 71 -16.80 0.09 6.05
N ALA A 72 -17.18 -0.79 5.13
CA ALA A 72 -18.51 -0.82 4.54
C ALA A 72 -19.59 -1.08 5.60
N THR A 73 -19.35 -2.04 6.49
CA THR A 73 -20.29 -2.40 7.55
C THR A 73 -20.31 -1.37 8.67
N THR A 74 -19.17 -0.74 8.99
CA THR A 74 -19.07 0.21 10.11
C THR A 74 -19.57 1.61 9.74
N ASN A 75 -19.17 2.13 8.58
CA ASN A 75 -19.44 3.53 8.22
C ASN A 75 -20.71 3.71 7.38
N GLN A 76 -21.26 2.64 6.79
CA GLN A 76 -22.45 2.61 5.90
C GLN A 76 -22.52 3.70 4.79
N SER A 77 -21.45 4.47 4.58
CA SER A 77 -21.39 5.65 3.72
C SER A 77 -20.56 5.40 2.46
N ILE A 78 -20.63 4.18 1.92
CA ILE A 78 -19.93 3.86 0.68
C ILE A 78 -20.79 4.31 -0.49
N ASP A 79 -20.34 5.34 -1.19
CA ASP A 79 -20.86 5.67 -2.50
C ASP A 79 -20.44 4.58 -3.50
N ILE A 80 -21.39 3.70 -3.82
CA ILE A 80 -21.21 2.57 -4.73
C ILE A 80 -20.81 3.06 -6.13
N VAL A 81 -21.30 4.22 -6.56
CA VAL A 81 -20.99 4.77 -7.89
C VAL A 81 -19.54 5.21 -7.94
N LEU A 82 -19.09 5.97 -6.92
CA LEU A 82 -17.70 6.40 -6.82
C LEU A 82 -16.75 5.20 -6.67
N ALA A 83 -17.11 4.22 -5.84
CA ALA A 83 -16.34 2.99 -5.65
C ALA A 83 -16.18 2.21 -6.97
N PHE A 84 -17.26 2.08 -7.74
CA PHE A 84 -17.23 1.39 -9.03
C PHE A 84 -16.37 2.14 -10.07
N LEU A 85 -16.48 3.46 -10.12
CA LEU A 85 -15.68 4.29 -11.02
C LEU A 85 -14.18 4.21 -10.70
N LEU A 86 -13.83 4.26 -9.42
CA LEU A 86 -12.47 4.05 -8.92
C LEU A 86 -11.97 2.64 -9.21
N MET A 87 -12.83 1.62 -9.04
CA MET A 87 -12.48 0.23 -9.35
C MET A 87 -12.16 0.06 -10.83
N LEU A 88 -12.98 0.57 -11.74
CA LEU A 88 -12.72 0.49 -13.18
C LEU A 88 -11.43 1.22 -13.57
N GLY A 89 -11.26 2.47 -13.13
CA GLY A 89 -10.04 3.23 -13.40
C GLY A 89 -8.79 2.56 -12.82
N GLY A 90 -8.88 2.05 -11.59
CA GLY A 90 -7.83 1.34 -10.90
C GLY A 90 -7.45 0.02 -11.56
N VAL A 91 -8.42 -0.81 -11.95
CA VAL A 91 -8.18 -2.09 -12.64
C VAL A 91 -7.51 -1.84 -13.99
N ILE A 92 -8.04 -0.91 -14.79
CA ILE A 92 -7.44 -0.58 -16.10
C ILE A 92 -6.01 -0.08 -15.89
N GLY A 93 -5.82 0.92 -15.01
CA GLY A 93 -4.51 1.48 -14.71
C GLY A 93 -3.50 0.44 -14.21
N ALA A 94 -3.91 -0.45 -13.30
CA ALA A 94 -3.07 -1.50 -12.74
C ALA A 94 -2.66 -2.53 -13.81
N GLN A 95 -3.56 -2.91 -14.71
CA GLN A 95 -3.24 -3.85 -15.80
C GLN A 95 -2.22 -3.25 -16.78
N TYR A 96 -2.36 -1.99 -17.16
CA TYR A 96 -1.38 -1.28 -17.98
C TYR A 96 -0.05 -1.09 -17.24
N GLY A 97 -0.10 -0.69 -15.97
CA GLY A 97 1.06 -0.53 -15.10
C GLY A 97 1.85 -1.83 -14.91
N ALA A 98 1.17 -2.96 -14.71
CA ALA A 98 1.80 -4.27 -14.58
C ALA A 98 2.49 -4.69 -15.88
N ARG A 99 1.83 -4.53 -17.04
CA ARG A 99 2.42 -4.82 -18.36
C ARG A 99 3.63 -3.93 -18.67
N ALA A 100 3.57 -2.65 -18.32
CA ALA A 100 4.69 -1.73 -18.48
C ALA A 100 5.84 -2.10 -17.52
N GLY A 101 5.52 -2.44 -16.27
CA GLY A 101 6.47 -2.83 -15.23
C GLY A 101 7.26 -4.09 -15.57
N GLN A 102 6.65 -5.07 -16.24
CA GLN A 102 7.36 -6.29 -16.69
C GLN A 102 8.44 -6.03 -17.74
N LYS A 103 8.39 -4.90 -18.45
CA LYS A 103 9.44 -4.50 -19.42
C LYS A 103 10.65 -3.84 -18.76
N LEU A 104 10.56 -3.50 -17.48
CA LEU A 104 11.60 -2.77 -16.76
C LEU A 104 12.53 -3.74 -15.99
N ARG A 105 13.79 -3.36 -15.86
CA ARG A 105 14.74 -4.08 -15.02
C ARG A 105 14.42 -3.86 -13.54
N GLY A 106 14.74 -4.82 -12.67
CA GLY A 106 14.47 -4.74 -11.23
C GLY A 106 15.05 -3.49 -10.54
N GLU A 107 16.18 -2.97 -11.03
CA GLU A 107 16.77 -1.70 -10.58
C GLU A 107 15.93 -0.48 -10.98
N GLN A 108 15.40 -0.45 -12.21
CA GLN A 108 14.53 0.63 -12.68
C GLN A 108 13.21 0.63 -11.89
N LEU A 109 12.66 -0.56 -11.61
CA LEU A 109 11.46 -0.70 -10.79
C LEU A 109 11.70 -0.18 -9.37
N ARG A 110 12.87 -0.50 -8.79
CA ARG A 110 13.29 -0.01 -7.47
C ARG A 110 13.44 1.52 -7.46
N LEU A 111 14.04 2.09 -8.51
CA LEU A 111 14.20 3.54 -8.64
C LEU A 111 12.84 4.24 -8.71
N LEU A 112 11.92 3.73 -9.54
CA LEU A 112 10.55 4.25 -9.66
C LEU A 112 9.80 4.21 -8.33
N LEU A 113 9.89 3.08 -7.62
CA LEU A 113 9.29 2.95 -6.30
C LEU A 113 9.88 3.96 -5.31
N ALA A 114 11.21 4.11 -5.29
CA ALA A 114 11.88 5.07 -4.41
C ALA A 114 11.44 6.51 -4.70
N LEU A 115 11.35 6.89 -5.99
CA LEU A 115 10.91 8.21 -6.41
C LEU A 115 9.45 8.46 -6.00
N LEU A 116 8.56 7.47 -6.18
CA LEU A 116 7.16 7.55 -5.76
C LEU A 116 7.04 7.74 -4.24
N VAL A 117 7.75 6.95 -3.44
CA VAL A 117 7.74 7.07 -1.97
C VAL A 117 8.27 8.43 -1.53
N LEU A 118 9.34 8.90 -2.16
CA LEU A 118 9.93 10.21 -1.87
C LEU A 118 8.98 11.36 -2.24
N ALA A 119 8.29 11.27 -3.38
CA ALA A 119 7.28 12.24 -3.77
C ALA A 119 6.09 12.28 -2.79
N VAL A 120 5.62 11.12 -2.31
CA VAL A 120 4.56 11.06 -1.28
C VAL A 120 5.06 11.66 0.03
N GLY A 121 6.28 11.33 0.46
CA GLY A 121 6.90 11.90 1.66
C GLY A 121 7.02 13.41 1.58
N LEU A 122 7.47 13.95 0.43
CA LEU A 122 7.52 15.38 0.19
C LEU A 122 6.13 16.01 0.20
N ARG A 123 5.13 15.41 -0.47
CA ARG A 123 3.75 15.91 -0.45
C ARG A 123 3.21 16.04 0.98
N LEU A 124 3.45 15.05 1.83
CA LEU A 124 3.04 15.07 3.23
C LEU A 124 3.81 16.14 4.01
N ALA A 125 5.13 16.26 3.79
CA ALA A 125 5.95 17.29 4.43
C ALA A 125 5.49 18.70 4.04
N PHE A 126 5.25 18.95 2.74
CA PHE A 126 4.69 20.22 2.29
C PHE A 126 3.29 20.45 2.85
N GLY A 127 2.45 19.42 2.95
CA GLY A 127 1.14 19.50 3.60
C GLY A 127 1.18 19.89 5.08
N LEU A 128 2.32 19.70 5.77
CA LEU A 128 2.52 20.17 7.14
C LEU A 128 2.91 21.65 7.22
N PHE A 129 3.54 22.20 6.17
CA PHE A 129 3.94 23.62 6.10
C PHE A 129 2.88 24.50 5.43
N VAL A 130 2.08 23.94 4.53
CA VAL A 130 0.96 24.64 3.89
C VAL A 130 -0.18 24.77 4.91
N ARG A 131 -0.67 25.99 5.10
CA ARG A 131 -1.78 26.25 6.02
C ARG A 131 -3.00 25.42 5.59
N PRO A 132 -3.62 24.65 6.50
CA PRO A 132 -4.83 23.91 6.17
C PRO A 132 -5.94 24.88 5.74
N ASP A 133 -6.59 24.62 4.60
CA ASP A 133 -7.65 25.48 4.04
C ASP A 133 -8.90 25.55 4.93
N ASN A 134 -9.03 24.66 5.94
CA ASN A 134 -10.13 24.68 6.90
C ASN A 134 -9.60 24.69 8.34
N LEU A 135 -9.71 25.85 9.00
CA LEU A 135 -9.33 26.06 10.41
C LEU A 135 -10.32 25.43 11.41
N PHE A 136 -11.53 25.07 10.97
CA PHE A 136 -12.56 24.45 11.81
C PHE A 136 -13.38 23.45 10.98
N SER A 137 -13.17 22.14 11.19
CA SER A 137 -14.19 21.15 10.86
C SER A 137 -15.24 21.21 11.96
N ILE A 138 -16.22 22.09 11.82
CA ILE A 138 -17.43 22.01 12.64
C ILE A 138 -18.13 20.74 12.17
N SER A 139 -17.89 19.62 12.87
CA SER A 139 -18.85 18.53 12.89
C SER A 139 -20.09 19.08 13.55
N ILE A 140 -20.97 19.65 12.72
CA ILE A 140 -22.36 19.82 13.10
C ILE A 140 -22.85 18.39 13.24
N ALA A 141 -22.93 17.94 14.50
CA ALA A 141 -23.69 16.78 14.87
C ALA A 141 -25.15 17.14 14.56
N ASP A 142 -25.57 16.92 13.31
CA ASP A 142 -26.96 17.00 12.94
C ASP A 142 -27.67 15.79 13.53
N MET A 143 -28.65 16.10 14.39
CA MET A 143 -29.58 15.22 15.09
C MET A 143 -30.34 14.27 14.17
#